data_AF-C3Y2V0-F1
#
_entry.id   AF-C3Y2V0-F1
#
_cell.length_a   1.000
_cell.length_b   1.000
_cell.length_c   1.000
_cell.angle_alpha   90.00
_cell.angle_beta   90.00
_cell.angle_gamma   90.00
#
_symmetry.space_group_name_H-M   'P 1'
#
loop_
_entity.id
_entity.type
_entity.pdbx_description
1 polymer ?
#
loop_
_entity_poly.entity_id
_entity_poly.type
_entity_poly.pdbx_seq_one_letter_code
_entity_poly.pdbx_strand_id
1 'polypeptide(L)'
;MEIKFYLLTVNVAFLQVSPVVVEEQLLWLSGGGEGEVDIYRTPLLVSTPQGSLLALCGARKYSSGDAGPKFLAIRRSTDKGQTWSPTDFVADDRSPDGINAGSIFVDETTSTIFVMYIQCAHHYKCNVSTLFLINSTDDGLTWSHPRNISEQIGTMTFDPGPGYGVQ
;
A
#
# COMPACT_ATOMS: atom_id res chain seq x y z
N MET A 1 15.42 7.99 -1.68
CA MET A 1 14.72 6.74 -2.05
C MET A 1 13.48 7.15 -2.84
N GLU A 2 13.04 6.34 -3.78
CA GLU A 2 11.92 6.68 -4.66
C GLU A 2 11.08 5.43 -4.94
N ILE A 3 9.79 5.61 -5.18
CA ILE A 3 8.89 4.59 -5.68
C ILE A 3 8.44 5.03 -7.07
N LYS A 4 8.72 4.18 -8.06
CA LYS A 4 8.41 4.39 -9.47
C LYS A 4 7.45 3.31 -9.97
N PHE A 5 6.53 3.72 -10.84
CA PHE A 5 5.69 2.83 -11.63
C PHE A 5 6.30 2.66 -13.01
N TYR A 6 6.33 1.42 -13.51
CA TYR A 6 6.87 1.11 -14.82
C TYR A 6 5.78 0.45 -15.66
N LEU A 7 5.53 1.01 -16.84
CA LEU A 7 4.76 0.31 -17.87
C LEU A 7 5.74 -0.51 -18.71
N LEU A 8 5.46 -1.80 -18.85
CA LEU A 8 6.27 -2.75 -19.60
C LEU A 8 5.51 -3.24 -20.82
N THR A 9 6.21 -3.38 -21.94
CA THR A 9 5.77 -4.23 -23.05
C THR A 9 6.58 -5.52 -23.06
N VAL A 10 5.98 -6.63 -23.50
CA VAL A 10 6.62 -7.94 -23.49
C VAL A 10 6.76 -8.46 -24.91
N ASN A 11 8.00 -8.66 -25.34
CA ASN A 11 8.28 -9.43 -26.55
C ASN A 11 8.50 -10.90 -26.18
N VAL A 12 7.79 -11.79 -26.88
CA VAL A 12 7.93 -13.24 -26.73
C VAL A 12 8.51 -13.80 -28.02
N ALA A 13 9.72 -14.36 -27.95
CA ALA A 13 10.34 -15.08 -29.05
C ALA A 13 11.02 -16.35 -28.49
N PHE A 14 10.78 -17.51 -29.10
CA PHE A 14 11.42 -18.78 -28.73
C PHE A 14 11.45 -19.08 -27.22
N LEU A 15 10.31 -18.96 -26.53
CA LEU A 15 10.16 -19.17 -25.08
C LEU A 15 10.95 -18.17 -24.19
N GLN A 16 11.56 -17.15 -24.77
CA GLN A 16 12.21 -16.06 -24.04
C GLN A 16 11.26 -14.87 -23.91
N VAL A 17 11.07 -14.42 -22.66
CA VAL A 17 10.31 -13.22 -22.30
C VAL A 17 11.32 -12.08 -22.10
N SER A 18 11.22 -11.03 -22.92
CA SER A 18 12.07 -9.84 -22.79
C SER A 18 11.20 -8.61 -22.52
N PRO A 19 10.99 -8.23 -21.24
CA PRO A 19 10.24 -7.03 -20.90
C PRO A 19 11.05 -5.79 -21.26
N VAL A 20 10.39 -4.82 -21.90
CA VAL A 20 10.96 -3.51 -22.23
C VAL A 20 10.16 -2.45 -21.50
N VAL A 21 10.86 -1.59 -20.75
CA VAL A 21 10.25 -0.41 -20.13
C VAL A 21 9.85 0.55 -21.24
N VAL A 22 8.55 0.81 -21.35
CA VAL A 22 8.01 1.80 -22.29
C VAL A 22 7.77 3.15 -21.63
N GLU A 23 7.51 3.14 -20.32
CA GLU A 23 7.28 4.34 -19.54
C GLU A 23 7.76 4.14 -18.09
N GLU A 24 8.35 5.18 -17.53
CA GLU A 24 8.75 5.27 -16.12
C GLU A 24 8.09 6.51 -15.52
N GLN A 25 7.40 6.33 -14.41
CA GLN A 25 6.73 7.41 -13.69
C GLN A 25 7.11 7.41 -12.22
N LEU A 26 7.50 8.57 -11.71
CA LEU A 26 7.79 8.77 -10.29
C LEU A 26 6.47 8.96 -9.51
N LEU A 27 6.13 8.00 -8.65
CA LEU A 27 4.96 8.13 -7.78
C LEU A 27 5.30 8.85 -6.47
N TRP A 28 6.43 8.51 -5.85
CA TRP A 28 6.85 9.14 -4.61
C TRP A 28 8.36 9.30 -4.52
N LEU A 29 8.80 10.44 -3.98
CA LEU A 29 10.20 10.76 -3.73
C LEU A 29 10.40 11.05 -2.24
N SER A 30 11.31 10.32 -1.61
CA SER A 30 11.73 10.55 -0.22
C SER A 30 12.66 11.77 -0.10
N GLY A 31 12.67 12.41 1.07
CA GLY A 31 13.55 13.54 1.41
C GLY A 31 12.83 14.87 1.62
N GLY A 32 11.59 14.86 2.13
CA GLY A 32 10.85 16.07 2.53
C GLY A 32 9.83 16.59 1.51
N GLY A 33 9.07 15.68 0.88
CA GLY A 33 8.03 15.98 -0.10
C GLY A 33 6.62 16.21 0.50
N GLU A 34 5.60 15.99 -0.34
CA GLU A 34 4.17 16.14 -0.01
C GLU A 34 3.76 15.45 1.31
N GLY A 35 3.03 16.16 2.18
CA GLY A 35 2.40 15.56 3.36
C GLY A 35 3.32 15.29 4.57
N GLU A 36 4.44 16.01 4.71
CA GLU A 36 5.40 15.85 5.84
C GLU A 36 6.03 14.45 5.93
N VAL A 37 6.21 13.77 4.79
CA VAL A 37 6.81 12.43 4.73
C VAL A 37 8.29 12.51 4.38
N ASP A 38 9.12 11.87 5.20
CA ASP A 38 10.55 11.74 4.92
C ASP A 38 10.82 10.57 3.96
N ILE A 39 10.27 9.38 4.23
CA ILE A 39 10.60 8.17 3.47
C ILE A 39 9.35 7.39 3.02
N TYR A 40 9.24 7.08 1.73
CA TYR A 40 8.25 6.12 1.21
C TYR A 40 8.88 4.75 0.97
N ARG A 41 8.24 3.68 1.46
CA ARG A 41 8.68 2.27 1.31
C ARG A 41 7.50 1.30 1.25
N THR A 42 7.79 0.06 0.89
CA THR A 42 6.81 -1.04 0.92
C THR A 42 5.67 -0.80 -0.07
N PRO A 43 5.98 -0.76 -1.39
CA PRO A 43 4.98 -0.49 -2.41
C PRO A 43 3.98 -1.64 -2.53
N LEU A 44 2.70 -1.30 -2.65
CA LEU A 44 1.59 -2.18 -2.97
C LEU A 44 0.96 -1.69 -4.26
N LEU A 45 0.50 -2.60 -5.12
CA LEU A 45 -0.14 -2.26 -6.38
C LEU A 45 -1.25 -3.26 -6.67
N VAL A 46 -2.41 -2.77 -7.10
CA VAL A 46 -3.55 -3.59 -7.51
C VAL A 46 -4.28 -2.98 -8.70
N SER A 47 -4.85 -3.83 -9.55
CA SER A 47 -5.89 -3.44 -10.50
C SER A 47 -7.27 -3.76 -9.94
N THR A 48 -8.19 -2.83 -10.04
CA THR A 48 -9.59 -3.04 -9.64
C THR A 48 -10.38 -3.68 -10.78
N PRO A 49 -11.56 -4.29 -10.51
CA PRO A 49 -12.40 -4.87 -11.56
C PRO A 49 -12.94 -3.82 -12.53
N GLN A 50 -13.00 -2.55 -12.10
CA GLN A 50 -13.37 -1.41 -12.94
C GLN A 50 -12.22 -0.91 -13.84
N GLY A 51 -11.01 -1.48 -13.70
CA GLY A 51 -9.84 -1.17 -14.51
C GLY A 51 -8.97 -0.03 -13.96
N SER A 52 -9.26 0.46 -12.74
CA SER A 52 -8.40 1.42 -12.05
C SER A 52 -7.15 0.73 -11.51
N LEU A 53 -6.05 1.47 -11.37
CA LEU A 53 -4.87 1.04 -10.62
C LEU A 53 -4.79 1.80 -9.31
N LEU A 54 -4.51 1.10 -8.22
CA LEU A 54 -4.22 1.70 -6.92
C LEU A 54 -2.79 1.35 -6.52
N ALA A 55 -1.96 2.36 -6.36
CA ALA A 55 -0.63 2.23 -5.78
C ALA A 55 -0.70 2.70 -4.32
N LEU A 56 -0.17 1.92 -3.38
CA LEU A 56 -0.04 2.31 -1.98
C LEU A 56 1.38 2.13 -1.50
N CYS A 57 1.74 2.81 -0.42
CA CYS A 57 2.99 2.54 0.29
C CYS A 57 2.94 3.01 1.75
N GLY A 58 3.86 2.47 2.55
CA GLY A 58 4.15 3.02 3.87
C GLY A 58 4.89 4.35 3.76
N ALA A 59 4.30 5.41 4.27
CA ALA A 59 4.84 6.76 4.28
C ALA A 59 5.36 7.10 5.68
N ARG A 60 6.69 7.02 5.85
CA ARG A 60 7.38 7.17 7.13
C ARG A 60 7.69 8.64 7.38
N LYS A 61 7.18 9.16 8.50
CA LYS A 61 7.18 10.60 8.75
C LYS A 61 8.57 11.20 8.95
N TYR A 62 9.44 10.52 9.72
CA TYR A 62 10.67 11.15 10.23
C TYR A 62 11.98 10.45 9.88
N SER A 63 11.95 9.16 9.50
CA SER A 63 13.17 8.43 9.20
C SER A 63 12.90 7.17 8.38
N SER A 64 13.96 6.50 7.94
CA SER A 64 13.91 5.19 7.30
C SER A 64 13.72 4.03 8.28
N GLY A 65 13.47 4.27 9.57
CA GLY A 65 13.27 3.23 10.58
C GLY A 65 11.95 2.47 10.38
N ASP A 66 11.93 1.17 10.73
CA ASP A 66 10.72 0.35 10.64
C ASP A 66 9.73 0.69 11.76
N ALA A 67 10.19 1.15 12.92
CA ALA A 67 9.36 1.78 13.96
C ALA A 67 9.27 3.31 13.78
N GLY A 68 8.18 3.91 14.25
CA GLY A 68 7.91 5.35 14.17
C GLY A 68 6.57 5.67 13.50
N PRO A 69 6.03 6.89 13.65
CA PRO A 69 4.78 7.29 13.01
C PRO A 69 4.82 7.13 11.49
N LYS A 70 3.80 6.49 10.95
CA LYS A 70 3.67 6.15 9.52
C LYS A 70 2.23 6.39 9.06
N PHE A 71 2.08 6.74 7.79
CA PHE A 71 0.81 6.76 7.08
C PHE A 71 0.77 5.62 6.05
N LEU A 72 -0.43 5.27 5.56
CA LEU A 72 -0.58 4.54 4.31
C LEU A 72 -0.95 5.54 3.21
N ALA A 73 0.03 5.87 2.37
CA ALA A 73 -0.18 6.74 1.22
C ALA A 73 -0.79 5.95 0.07
N ILE A 74 -1.66 6.60 -0.71
CA ILE A 74 -2.28 6.05 -1.92
C ILE A 74 -2.22 7.03 -3.08
N ARG A 75 -2.08 6.50 -4.29
CA ARG A 75 -2.38 7.18 -5.56
C ARG A 75 -3.24 6.25 -6.42
N ARG A 76 -4.17 6.84 -7.18
CA ARG A 76 -5.11 6.12 -8.05
C ARG A 76 -4.96 6.57 -9.50
N SER A 77 -5.00 5.62 -10.42
CA SER A 77 -5.05 5.88 -11.86
C SER A 77 -6.30 5.25 -12.47
N THR A 78 -6.99 5.98 -13.35
CA THR A 78 -8.15 5.48 -14.12
C THR A 78 -7.85 5.27 -15.60
N ASP A 79 -6.59 5.43 -15.99
CA ASP A 79 -6.16 5.45 -17.40
C ASP A 79 -4.95 4.53 -17.63
N LYS A 80 -4.92 3.41 -16.89
CA LYS A 80 -3.91 2.35 -16.93
C LYS A 80 -2.50 2.80 -16.51
N GLY A 81 -2.44 3.77 -15.61
CA GLY A 81 -1.19 4.30 -15.07
C GLY A 81 -0.55 5.37 -15.95
N GLN A 82 -1.29 5.99 -16.87
CA GLN A 82 -0.78 7.14 -17.63
C GLN A 82 -0.79 8.41 -16.78
N THR A 83 -1.83 8.60 -15.97
CA THR A 83 -1.88 9.66 -14.97
C THR A 83 -2.29 9.11 -13.62
N TRP A 84 -1.86 9.79 -12.56
CA TRP A 84 -2.12 9.42 -11.18
C TRP A 84 -2.73 10.60 -10.44
N SER A 85 -3.67 10.30 -9.54
CA SER A 85 -4.21 11.27 -8.59
C SER A 85 -3.08 11.85 -7.72
N PRO A 86 -3.32 13.03 -7.10
CA PRO A 86 -2.52 13.47 -5.96
C PRO A 86 -2.46 12.39 -4.88
N THR A 87 -1.44 12.46 -4.02
CA THR A 87 -1.33 11.57 -2.88
C THR A 87 -2.42 11.86 -1.85
N ASP A 88 -3.07 10.79 -1.41
CA ASP A 88 -3.98 10.78 -0.27
C ASP A 88 -3.48 9.78 0.80
N PHE A 89 -4.08 9.80 1.99
CA PHE A 89 -3.70 8.93 3.11
C PHE A 89 -4.90 8.16 3.66
N VAL A 90 -4.86 6.83 3.57
CA VAL A 90 -5.97 5.95 3.96
C VAL A 90 -5.86 5.45 5.40
N ALA A 91 -4.72 5.67 6.04
CA ALA A 91 -4.50 5.42 7.46
C ALA A 91 -3.42 6.35 8.04
N ASP A 92 -3.66 6.85 9.25
CA ASP A 92 -2.74 7.62 10.11
C ASP A 92 -2.96 7.15 11.55
N ASP A 93 -1.97 6.50 12.16
CA ASP A 93 -2.15 5.98 13.53
C ASP A 93 -1.54 6.87 14.61
N ARG A 94 -0.69 7.84 14.23
CA ARG A 94 0.08 8.72 15.12
C ARG A 94 0.82 8.01 16.26
N SER A 95 1.05 6.70 16.14
CA SER A 95 1.63 5.87 17.20
C SER A 95 3.15 5.98 17.20
N PRO A 96 3.81 5.91 18.38
CA PRO A 96 5.27 5.85 18.45
C PRO A 96 5.88 4.67 17.68
N ASP A 97 5.20 3.51 17.62
CA ASP A 97 5.64 2.35 16.84
C ASP A 97 5.18 2.45 15.37
N GLY A 98 3.95 2.92 15.18
CA GLY A 98 3.33 3.15 13.88
C GLY A 98 2.67 1.92 13.24
N ILE A 99 2.26 2.11 11.98
CA ILE A 99 1.69 1.07 11.10
C ILE A 99 2.67 0.58 10.03
N ASN A 100 2.73 -0.73 9.81
CA ASN A 100 3.43 -1.31 8.66
C ASN A 100 2.42 -1.69 7.58
N ALA A 101 2.68 -1.23 6.35
CA ALA A 101 1.91 -1.61 5.18
C ALA A 101 2.00 -3.12 4.96
N GLY A 102 0.82 -3.74 4.88
CA GLY A 102 0.68 -5.16 4.62
C GLY A 102 0.34 -5.43 3.16
N SER A 103 -0.73 -6.17 2.93
CA SER A 103 -1.20 -6.52 1.59
C SER A 103 -2.42 -5.71 1.15
N ILE A 104 -2.53 -5.52 -0.16
CA ILE A 104 -3.78 -5.10 -0.83
C ILE A 104 -4.33 -6.28 -1.64
N PHE A 105 -5.65 -6.46 -1.66
CA PHE A 105 -6.31 -7.51 -2.44
C PHE A 105 -7.72 -7.11 -2.83
N VAL A 106 -8.29 -7.80 -3.82
CA VAL A 106 -9.62 -7.53 -4.35
C VAL A 106 -10.47 -8.78 -4.22
N ASP A 107 -11.70 -8.61 -3.76
CA ASP A 107 -12.75 -9.58 -4.03
C ASP A 107 -13.43 -9.22 -5.36
N GLU A 108 -13.05 -9.92 -6.42
CA GLU A 108 -13.56 -9.81 -7.79
C GLU A 108 -15.07 -10.07 -7.86
N THR A 109 -15.63 -10.83 -6.93
CA THR A 109 -17.08 -11.13 -6.91
C THR A 109 -17.88 -9.90 -6.49
N THR A 110 -17.42 -9.18 -5.47
CA THR A 110 -18.11 -8.00 -4.94
C THR A 110 -17.52 -6.67 -5.42
N SER A 111 -16.39 -6.71 -6.13
CA SER A 111 -15.55 -5.54 -6.42
C SER A 111 -15.08 -4.77 -5.19
N THR A 112 -14.96 -5.45 -4.04
CA THR A 112 -14.47 -4.83 -2.82
C THR A 112 -12.95 -4.91 -2.77
N ILE A 113 -12.30 -3.77 -2.55
CA ILE A 113 -10.85 -3.70 -2.36
C ILE A 113 -10.57 -3.71 -0.85
N PHE A 114 -9.59 -4.49 -0.43
CA PHE A 114 -9.19 -4.59 0.96
C PHE A 114 -7.71 -4.22 1.11
N VAL A 115 -7.39 -3.49 2.18
CA VAL A 115 -6.01 -3.25 2.61
C VAL A 115 -5.87 -3.74 4.03
N MET A 116 -4.89 -4.61 4.22
CA MET A 116 -4.52 -5.15 5.52
C MET A 116 -3.21 -4.52 5.97
N TYR A 117 -3.12 -4.12 7.23
CA TYR A 117 -1.92 -3.54 7.80
C TYR A 117 -1.84 -3.84 9.29
N ILE A 118 -0.62 -3.84 9.84
CA ILE A 118 -0.37 -4.09 11.26
C ILE A 118 0.05 -2.81 11.96
N GLN A 119 -0.44 -2.60 13.17
CA GLN A 119 0.02 -1.59 14.10
C GLN A 119 0.85 -2.23 15.21
N CYS A 120 1.86 -1.51 15.71
CA CYS A 120 2.66 -1.92 16.87
C CYS A 120 3.44 -3.23 16.64
N ALA A 121 4.00 -3.42 15.45
CA ALA A 121 4.72 -4.65 15.12
C ALA A 121 6.04 -4.81 15.90
N HIS A 122 6.61 -3.72 16.43
CA HIS A 122 7.92 -3.74 17.11
C HIS A 122 7.80 -3.61 18.64
N HIS A 123 6.56 -3.49 19.17
CA HIS A 123 6.27 -3.27 20.58
C HIS A 123 7.00 -2.06 21.20
N TYR A 124 7.23 -1.01 20.40
CA TYR A 124 7.83 0.25 20.86
C TYR A 124 6.78 1.15 21.53
N LYS A 125 6.80 1.19 22.87
CA LYS A 125 5.83 1.93 23.70
C LYS A 125 4.38 1.47 23.53
N CYS A 126 4.19 0.22 23.14
CA CYS A 126 2.90 -0.45 23.01
C CYS A 126 3.11 -1.97 23.22
N ASN A 127 2.09 -2.66 23.73
CA ASN A 127 2.24 -4.05 24.21
C ASN A 127 1.54 -5.09 23.33
N VAL A 128 0.70 -4.66 22.39
CA VAL A 128 -0.15 -5.55 21.58
C VAL A 128 -0.06 -5.14 20.13
N SER A 129 0.41 -6.06 19.29
CA SER A 129 0.27 -5.97 17.84
C SER A 129 -1.19 -6.09 17.44
N THR A 130 -1.69 -5.16 16.63
CA THR A 130 -3.07 -5.17 16.15
C THR A 130 -3.11 -5.23 14.64
N LEU A 131 -3.83 -6.21 14.09
CA LEU A 131 -4.05 -6.34 12.66
C LEU A 131 -5.34 -5.63 12.27
N PHE A 132 -5.24 -4.72 11.31
CA PHE A 132 -6.35 -3.95 10.80
C PHE A 132 -6.68 -4.32 9.37
N LEU A 133 -7.97 -4.24 9.06
CA LEU A 133 -8.52 -4.34 7.72
C LEU A 133 -9.37 -3.09 7.43
N ILE A 134 -9.08 -2.42 6.32
CA ILE A 134 -9.94 -1.39 5.73
C ILE A 134 -10.39 -1.86 4.35
N ASN A 135 -11.53 -1.37 3.88
CA ASN A 135 -12.01 -1.68 2.55
C ASN A 135 -12.56 -0.47 1.81
N SER A 136 -12.62 -0.58 0.50
CA SER A 136 -13.30 0.33 -0.40
C SER A 136 -14.28 -0.45 -1.25
N THR A 137 -15.51 0.05 -1.35
CA THR A 137 -16.58 -0.50 -2.19
C THR A 137 -16.92 0.44 -3.36
N ASP A 138 -16.11 1.48 -3.57
CA ASP A 138 -16.29 2.54 -4.54
C ASP A 138 -15.03 2.78 -5.37
N ASP A 139 -14.36 1.68 -5.75
CA ASP A 139 -13.21 1.67 -6.66
C ASP A 139 -11.99 2.47 -6.14
N GLY A 140 -11.78 2.44 -4.81
CA GLY A 140 -10.65 3.07 -4.13
C GLY A 140 -10.81 4.56 -3.87
N LEU A 141 -12.03 5.11 -3.98
CA LEU A 141 -12.32 6.52 -3.72
C LEU A 141 -12.45 6.83 -2.23
N THR A 142 -13.14 5.98 -1.48
CA THR A 142 -13.27 6.10 -0.03
C THR A 142 -12.96 4.79 0.68
N TRP A 143 -12.60 4.89 1.95
CA TRP A 143 -12.16 3.76 2.76
C TRP A 143 -12.97 3.68 4.05
N SER A 144 -13.31 2.46 4.45
CA SER A 144 -14.01 2.19 5.71
C SER A 144 -13.17 2.60 6.92
N HIS A 145 -13.82 2.74 8.07
CA HIS A 145 -13.10 2.75 9.34
C HIS A 145 -12.29 1.45 9.53
N PRO A 146 -11.11 1.52 10.18
CA PRO A 146 -10.29 0.34 10.46
C PRO A 146 -11.02 -0.69 11.31
N ARG A 147 -11.07 -1.94 10.84
CA ARG A 147 -11.60 -3.08 11.58
C ARG A 147 -10.45 -3.86 12.21
N ASN A 148 -10.44 -4.01 13.53
CA ASN A 148 -9.51 -4.90 14.23
C ASN A 148 -9.90 -6.35 13.95
N ILE A 149 -8.99 -7.14 13.37
CA ILE A 149 -9.19 -8.55 13.07
C ILE A 149 -8.31 -9.48 13.93
N SER A 150 -7.53 -8.93 14.87
CA SER A 150 -6.71 -9.73 15.80
C SER A 150 -7.54 -10.68 16.67
N GLU A 151 -8.81 -10.39 16.92
CA GLU A 151 -9.71 -11.31 17.64
C GLU A 151 -9.95 -12.63 16.87
N GLN A 152 -9.81 -12.62 15.54
CA GLN A 152 -10.08 -13.78 14.69
C GLN A 152 -8.81 -14.61 14.44
N ILE A 153 -7.64 -13.97 14.44
CA ILE A 153 -6.37 -14.60 14.03
C ILE A 153 -5.32 -14.68 15.15
N GLY A 154 -5.59 -14.05 16.30
CA GLY A 154 -4.67 -13.94 17.43
C GLY A 154 -3.93 -12.60 17.50
N THR A 155 -3.29 -12.37 18.66
CA THR A 155 -2.54 -11.15 18.99
C THR A 155 -1.02 -11.32 18.91
N MET A 156 -0.55 -12.49 18.47
CA MET A 156 0.85 -12.65 18.07
C MET A 156 1.15 -11.70 16.91
N THR A 157 2.35 -11.13 16.89
CA THR A 157 2.78 -10.28 15.78
C THR A 157 2.71 -11.06 14.46
N PHE A 158 1.82 -10.62 13.59
CA PHE A 158 1.60 -11.19 12.27
C PHE A 158 1.67 -10.05 11.25
N ASP A 159 2.74 -10.03 10.46
CA ASP A 159 2.88 -9.07 9.37
C ASP A 159 2.21 -9.66 8.12
N PRO A 160 1.06 -9.11 7.66
CA PRO A 160 0.36 -9.60 6.48
C PRO A 160 1.19 -9.22 5.25
N GLY A 161 2.15 -10.08 4.89
CA GLY A 161 3.29 -9.82 4.01
C GLY A 161 3.07 -8.72 2.96
N PRO A 162 4.02 -7.79 2.80
CA PRO A 162 3.75 -6.66 1.95
C PRO A 162 3.64 -7.06 0.49
N GLY A 163 2.63 -6.53 -0.18
CA GLY A 163 2.42 -6.73 -1.61
C GLY A 163 0.95 -6.92 -1.95
N TYR A 164 0.66 -7.98 -2.69
CA TYR A 164 -0.66 -8.27 -3.25
C TYR A 164 -1.18 -9.63 -2.80
N GLY A 165 -2.42 -9.69 -2.33
CA GLY A 165 -3.14 -10.94 -2.06
C GLY A 165 -3.98 -11.39 -3.26
N VAL A 166 -4.32 -12.67 -3.32
CA VAL A 166 -5.01 -13.29 -4.47
C VAL A 166 -6.40 -13.79 -4.11
N GLN A 167 -7.26 -13.94 -5.12
CA GLN A 167 -8.51 -14.70 -5.08
C GLN A 167 -8.45 -15.85 -6.09
#